data_AF-A0AAE1F737-F1
#
_entry.id   AF-A0AAE1F737-F1
#
_cell.length_a   1.000
_cell.length_b   1.000
_cell.length_c   1.000
_cell.angle_alpha   90.00
_cell.angle_beta   90.00
_cell.angle_gamma   90.00
#
_symmetry.space_group_name_H-M   'P 1'
#
loop_
_entity.id
_entity.type
_entity.pdbx_description
1 polymer ?
#
loop_
_entity_poly.entity_id
_entity_poly.type
_entity_poly.pdbx_seq_one_letter_code
_entity_poly.pdbx_strand_id
1 'polypeptide(L)'
;MLRIESYITPIILSYVDKYIKNLKPEDSQVSLWGGDAVFNNLDLRLDVLEQELRLPFSFVNGHIHELRIHVPWTKLTSEPIIITINTIECILKLKGTEGGSESSSQSGGGGKGGEGRRRQRRHDLEAPTSYIQGLINRIINNVCIVCNNVILKYVEDDIVLSINVKTLEFRSVDGNWTPAFIDLTAEDLTLRNLATLTDLTVCLDKRNASGKIEPLPGYPPARHHPPPPTY
;
A
#
# COMPACT_ATOMS: atom_id res chain seq x y z
N MET A 1 -4.99 32.62 9.08
CA MET A 1 -6.03 32.02 8.22
C MET A 1 -5.83 30.53 8.29
N LEU A 2 -6.76 29.77 8.89
CA LEU A 2 -6.65 28.32 9.02
C LEU A 2 -6.81 27.70 7.63
N ARG A 3 -5.71 27.22 7.05
CA ARG A 3 -5.71 26.48 5.79
C ARG A 3 -6.02 25.02 6.12
N ILE A 4 -7.12 24.49 5.59
CA ILE A 4 -7.51 23.09 5.79
C ILE A 4 -6.42 22.13 5.27
N GLU A 5 -5.67 22.59 4.26
CA GLU A 5 -4.48 21.97 3.70
C GLU A 5 -3.43 21.67 4.77
N SER A 6 -3.28 22.54 5.77
CA SER A 6 -2.33 22.37 6.87
C SER A 6 -2.73 21.27 7.87
N TYR A 7 -4.00 20.84 7.87
CA TYR A 7 -4.47 19.72 8.69
C TYR A 7 -4.51 18.41 7.90
N ILE A 8 -5.02 18.44 6.68
CA ILE A 8 -5.24 17.24 5.87
C ILE A 8 -3.93 16.71 5.27
N THR A 9 -3.07 17.60 4.76
CA THR A 9 -1.82 17.18 4.08
C THR A 9 -0.93 16.34 4.98
N PRO A 10 -0.65 16.74 6.25
CA PRO A 10 0.14 15.92 7.16
C PRO A 10 -0.51 14.57 7.47
N ILE A 11 -1.84 14.50 7.56
CA ILE A 11 -2.56 13.24 7.79
C ILE A 11 -2.34 12.30 6.61
N ILE A 12 -2.62 12.73 5.38
CA ILE A 12 -2.42 11.91 4.16
C ILE A 12 -0.96 11.43 4.10
N LEU A 13 -0.01 12.36 4.23
CA LEU A 13 1.41 12.01 4.16
C LEU A 13 1.84 11.07 5.28
N SER A 14 1.27 11.20 6.49
CA SER A 14 1.56 10.26 7.58
C SER A 14 1.07 8.85 7.28
N TYR A 15 -0.09 8.71 6.62
CA TYR A 15 -0.61 7.42 6.20
C TYR A 15 0.28 6.80 5.12
N VAL A 16 0.73 7.59 4.14
CA VAL A 16 1.61 7.12 3.08
C VAL A 16 3.00 6.76 3.64
N ASP A 17 3.60 7.62 4.47
CA ASP A 17 4.91 7.40 5.08
C ASP A 17 4.94 6.16 5.99
N LYS A 18 3.80 5.83 6.63
CA LYS A 18 3.65 4.58 7.40
C LYS A 18 3.93 3.34 6.54
N TYR A 19 3.62 3.34 5.25
CA TYR A 19 3.79 2.17 4.38
C TYR A 19 4.98 2.28 3.42
N ILE A 20 5.62 3.45 3.30
CA ILE A 20 6.66 3.74 2.31
C ILE A 20 7.96 4.19 2.99
N LYS A 21 9.11 3.66 2.57
CA LYS A 21 10.43 3.91 3.20
C LYS A 21 11.08 5.22 2.77
N ASN A 22 11.00 5.57 1.49
CA ASN A 22 11.84 6.58 0.84
C ASN A 22 11.05 7.83 0.37
N LEU A 23 9.99 8.19 1.09
CA LEU A 23 9.23 9.40 0.80
C LEU A 23 9.98 10.64 1.32
N LYS A 24 10.07 11.71 0.51
CA LYS A 24 10.68 13.00 0.89
C LYS A 24 9.59 13.99 1.32
N PRO A 25 9.36 14.23 2.62
CA PRO A 25 8.15 14.92 3.09
C PRO A 25 8.05 16.39 2.65
N GLU A 26 9.19 17.08 2.52
CA GLU A 26 9.23 18.52 2.22
C GLU A 26 8.70 18.83 0.80
N ASP A 27 9.21 18.12 -0.21
CA ASP A 27 8.73 18.23 -1.60
C ASP A 27 7.29 17.71 -1.76
N SER A 28 6.92 16.74 -0.92
CA SER A 28 5.59 16.11 -0.93
C SER A 28 4.48 17.07 -0.49
N GLN A 29 4.73 17.86 0.56
CA GLN A 29 3.75 18.81 1.11
C GLN A 29 3.43 19.92 0.10
N VAL A 30 4.46 20.49 -0.53
CA VAL A 30 4.30 21.56 -1.52
C VAL A 30 3.49 21.07 -2.72
N SER A 31 3.75 19.85 -3.19
CA SER A 31 3.02 19.25 -4.32
C SER A 31 1.54 19.04 -3.98
N LEU A 32 1.24 18.45 -2.81
CA LEU A 32 -0.15 18.20 -2.40
C LEU A 32 -0.96 19.48 -2.21
N TRP A 33 -0.37 20.59 -1.81
CA TRP A 33 -1.07 21.89 -1.75
C TRP A 33 -1.52 22.39 -3.12
N GLY A 34 -0.87 21.94 -4.20
CA GLY A 34 -1.32 22.16 -5.58
C GLY A 34 -2.49 21.29 -6.01
N GLY A 35 -2.89 20.30 -5.20
CA GLY A 35 -3.95 19.34 -5.49
C GLY A 35 -3.44 17.96 -5.90
N ASP A 36 -2.23 17.87 -6.45
CA ASP A 36 -1.69 16.63 -7.00
C ASP A 36 -0.27 16.38 -6.50
N ALA A 37 0.01 15.15 -6.07
CA ALA A 37 1.35 14.69 -5.78
C ALA A 37 1.65 13.37 -6.50
N VAL A 38 2.86 13.27 -7.05
CA VAL A 38 3.34 12.08 -7.75
C VAL A 38 4.68 11.67 -7.19
N PHE A 39 4.81 10.40 -6.84
CA PHE A 39 5.98 9.80 -6.27
C PHE A 39 6.35 8.58 -7.10
N ASN A 40 7.65 8.39 -7.36
CA ASN A 40 8.13 7.32 -8.22
C ASN A 40 9.16 6.46 -7.49
N ASN A 41 9.23 5.19 -7.88
CA ASN A 41 10.24 4.23 -7.46
C ASN A 41 10.37 4.15 -5.93
N LEU A 42 9.28 3.73 -5.30
CA LEU A 42 9.11 3.69 -3.85
C LEU A 42 9.28 2.28 -3.32
N ASP A 43 9.88 2.17 -2.14
CA ASP A 43 10.03 0.91 -1.43
C ASP A 43 8.99 0.79 -0.32
N LEU A 44 8.35 -0.37 -0.23
CA LEU A 44 7.39 -0.67 0.81
C LEU A 44 8.07 -1.00 2.15
N ARG A 45 7.43 -0.59 3.24
CA ARG A 45 7.75 -1.01 4.62
C ARG A 45 7.15 -2.39 4.86
N LEU A 46 7.95 -3.41 4.54
CA LEU A 46 7.54 -4.81 4.58
C LEU A 46 7.11 -5.26 5.98
N ASP A 47 7.79 -4.78 7.02
CA ASP A 47 7.48 -5.00 8.44
C ASP A 47 6.06 -4.52 8.79
N VAL A 48 5.68 -3.34 8.31
CA VAL A 48 4.34 -2.78 8.51
C VAL A 48 3.29 -3.60 7.75
N LEU A 49 3.57 -3.97 6.50
CA LEU A 49 2.64 -4.80 5.71
C LEU A 49 2.41 -6.16 6.36
N GLU A 50 3.45 -6.81 6.88
CA GLU A 50 3.32 -8.09 7.59
C GLU A 50 2.47 -7.98 8.85
N GLN A 51 2.65 -6.90 9.63
CA GLN A 51 1.90 -6.66 10.86
C GLN A 51 0.42 -6.39 10.60
N GLU A 52 0.10 -5.59 9.58
CA GLU A 52 -1.27 -5.17 9.27
C GLU A 52 -2.04 -6.27 8.54
N LEU A 53 -1.42 -6.96 7.58
CA LEU A 53 -2.10 -8.00 6.79
C LEU A 53 -2.20 -9.34 7.52
N ARG A 54 -1.35 -9.59 8.53
CA ARG A 54 -1.32 -10.82 9.34
C ARG A 54 -1.38 -12.12 8.50
N LEU A 55 -0.68 -12.10 7.37
CA LEU A 55 -0.65 -13.23 6.45
C LEU A 55 0.31 -14.32 6.95
N PRO A 56 0.10 -15.59 6.53
CA PRO A 56 1.04 -16.68 6.78
C PRO A 56 2.34 -16.57 5.95
N PHE A 57 2.53 -15.46 5.23
CA PHE A 57 3.67 -15.18 4.37
C PHE A 57 4.51 -14.04 4.95
N SER A 58 5.82 -14.05 4.67
CA SER A 58 6.72 -12.92 4.85
C SER A 58 6.98 -12.22 3.51
N PHE A 59 7.18 -10.92 3.55
CA PHE A 59 7.53 -10.11 2.39
C PHE A 59 9.05 -10.05 2.27
N VAL A 60 9.58 -10.54 1.16
CA VAL A 60 11.01 -10.47 0.82
C VAL A 60 11.33 -9.13 0.17
N ASN A 61 10.46 -8.67 -0.72
CA ASN A 61 10.59 -7.40 -1.42
C ASN A 61 9.20 -6.80 -1.69
N GLY A 62 9.15 -5.48 -1.83
CA GLY A 62 7.93 -4.74 -2.10
C GLY A 62 8.28 -3.38 -2.70
N HIS A 63 7.82 -3.14 -3.93
CA HIS A 63 8.14 -1.95 -4.70
C HIS A 63 6.88 -1.37 -5.34
N ILE A 64 6.80 -0.04 -5.39
CA ILE A 64 5.80 0.72 -6.11
C ILE A 64 6.51 1.53 -7.20
N HIS A 65 6.09 1.36 -8.44
CA HIS A 65 6.67 2.13 -9.55
C HIS A 65 6.24 3.59 -9.47
N GLU A 66 4.95 3.85 -9.26
CA GLU A 66 4.43 5.20 -9.12
C GLU A 66 3.22 5.23 -8.16
N LEU A 67 3.19 6.25 -7.30
CA LEU A 67 2.08 6.60 -6.42
C LEU A 67 1.62 8.02 -6.77
N ARG A 68 0.35 8.18 -7.10
CA ARG A 68 -0.30 9.48 -7.31
C ARG A 68 -1.36 9.72 -6.25
N ILE A 69 -1.45 10.95 -5.79
CA ILE A 69 -2.46 11.39 -4.83
C ILE A 69 -3.11 12.63 -5.41
N HIS A 70 -4.42 12.55 -5.62
CA HIS A 70 -5.24 13.67 -6.05
C HIS A 70 -6.17 14.10 -4.92
N VAL A 71 -6.06 15.36 -4.51
CA VAL A 71 -6.85 15.97 -3.44
C VAL A 71 -7.75 17.05 -4.05
N PRO A 72 -9.08 16.84 -4.09
CA PRO A 72 -10.01 17.79 -4.66
C PRO A 72 -10.30 18.93 -3.65
N TRP A 73 -9.33 19.81 -3.39
CA TRP A 73 -9.41 20.85 -2.34
C TRP A 73 -10.69 21.68 -2.36
N THR A 74 -11.23 21.97 -3.55
CA THR A 74 -12.45 22.76 -3.75
C THR A 74 -13.74 21.98 -3.51
N LYS A 75 -13.66 20.64 -3.39
CA LYS A 75 -14.81 19.73 -3.34
C LYS A 75 -14.63 18.60 -2.32
N LEU A 76 -13.81 18.78 -1.28
CA LEU A 76 -13.53 17.76 -0.25
C LEU A 76 -14.77 17.21 0.48
N THR A 77 -15.91 17.91 0.41
CA THR A 77 -17.19 17.48 1.01
C THR A 77 -18.07 16.65 0.08
N SER A 78 -17.74 16.58 -1.21
CA SER A 78 -18.56 15.90 -2.23
C SER A 78 -17.76 14.98 -3.16
N GLU A 79 -16.44 15.16 -3.26
CA GLU A 79 -15.54 14.33 -4.07
C GLU A 79 -14.45 13.70 -3.20
N PRO A 80 -14.12 12.42 -3.44
CA PRO A 80 -13.14 11.70 -2.65
C PRO A 80 -11.70 12.09 -3.02
N ILE A 81 -10.78 11.96 -2.06
CA ILE A 81 -9.34 11.91 -2.37
C ILE A 81 -9.07 10.61 -3.12
N ILE A 82 -8.35 10.70 -4.23
CA ILE A 82 -8.00 9.54 -5.06
C ILE A 82 -6.52 9.23 -4.91
N ILE A 83 -6.22 8.06 -4.36
CA ILE A 83 -4.87 7.52 -4.27
C ILE A 83 -4.72 6.46 -5.36
N THR A 84 -3.85 6.71 -6.34
CA THR A 84 -3.58 5.78 -7.44
C THR A 84 -2.18 5.19 -7.32
N ILE A 85 -2.08 3.87 -7.23
CA ILE A 85 -0.81 3.13 -7.25
C ILE A 85 -0.67 2.51 -8.64
N ASN A 86 0.28 2.99 -9.43
CA ASN A 86 0.56 2.48 -10.75
C ASN A 86 1.73 1.50 -10.67
N THR A 87 1.39 0.22 -10.72
CA THR A 87 2.24 -0.95 -10.50
C THR A 87 2.75 -1.07 -9.06
N ILE A 88 2.37 -2.18 -8.44
CA ILE A 88 2.91 -2.64 -7.15
C ILE A 88 3.37 -4.07 -7.32
N GLU A 89 4.64 -4.33 -6.97
CA GLU A 89 5.24 -5.66 -7.02
C GLU A 89 5.69 -6.09 -5.63
N CYS A 90 5.21 -7.24 -5.17
CA CYS A 90 5.63 -7.85 -3.91
C CYS A 90 6.11 -9.28 -4.14
N ILE A 91 7.23 -9.63 -3.49
CA ILE A 91 7.76 -10.99 -3.44
C ILE A 91 7.54 -11.54 -2.03
N LEU A 92 6.91 -12.70 -1.95
CA LEU A 92 6.48 -13.37 -0.73
C LEU A 92 7.19 -14.72 -0.56
N LYS A 93 7.34 -15.13 0.69
CA LYS A 93 7.79 -16.48 1.11
C LYS A 93 6.90 -16.99 2.24
N LEU A 94 6.87 -18.31 2.45
CA LEU A 94 6.13 -18.85 3.59
C LEU A 94 6.88 -18.51 4.87
N LYS A 95 6.16 -18.11 5.92
CA LYS A 95 6.77 -18.02 7.24
C LYS A 95 7.18 -19.43 7.64
N GLY A 96 8.47 -19.63 7.89
CA GLY A 96 8.98 -20.92 8.35
C GLY A 96 8.19 -21.36 9.57
N THR A 97 7.61 -22.57 9.52
CA THR A 97 7.16 -23.21 10.75
C THR A 97 8.43 -23.66 11.44
N GLU A 98 8.92 -22.89 12.42
CA GLU A 98 9.96 -23.38 13.31
C GLU A 98 9.36 -24.54 14.12
N GLY A 99 9.42 -25.74 13.54
CA GLY A 99 9.25 -26.99 14.24
C GLY A 99 10.39 -27.14 15.23
N GLY A 100 10.04 -27.37 16.49
CA GLY A 100 10.98 -27.44 17.60
C GLY A 100 12.17 -28.37 17.33
N SER A 101 13.36 -27.84 17.58
CA SER A 101 14.49 -28.62 18.07
C SER A 101 15.32 -27.72 18.97
N GLU A 102 15.34 -28.12 20.24
CA GLU A 102 16.09 -27.52 21.32
C GLU A 102 17.59 -27.48 20.99
N SER A 103 18.21 -26.31 21.19
CA SER A 103 19.52 -26.30 21.83
C SER A 103 19.67 -25.03 22.66
N SER A 104 19.52 -25.26 23.95
CA SER A 104 19.99 -24.43 25.05
C SER A 104 21.42 -23.95 24.84
N SER A 105 21.61 -22.63 24.91
CA SER A 105 22.81 -22.07 25.52
C SER A 105 22.47 -20.72 26.14
N GLN A 106 22.30 -20.78 27.47
CA GLN A 106 22.44 -19.62 28.34
C GLN A 106 23.78 -18.94 28.08
N SER A 107 23.76 -17.63 27.91
CA SER A 107 24.85 -16.78 28.39
C SER A 107 24.28 -15.44 28.79
N GLY A 108 24.27 -15.20 30.10
CA GLY A 108 23.95 -13.92 30.68
C GLY A 108 24.99 -12.87 30.30
N GLY A 109 24.51 -11.68 29.97
CA GLY A 109 25.33 -10.50 29.73
C GLY A 109 24.51 -9.27 30.04
N GLY A 110 24.50 -8.86 31.31
CA GLY A 110 23.97 -7.57 31.72
C GLY A 110 24.79 -6.44 31.09
N GLY A 111 24.18 -5.69 30.17
CA GLY A 111 24.74 -4.50 29.57
C GLY A 111 23.76 -3.34 29.67
N LYS A 112 24.01 -2.44 30.63
CA LYS A 112 23.38 -1.12 30.72
C LYS A 112 23.56 -0.37 29.40
N GLY A 113 22.46 -0.07 28.69
CA GLY A 113 22.44 0.80 27.51
C GLY A 113 21.34 1.84 27.69
N GLY A 114 21.74 3.11 27.76
CA GLY A 114 20.93 4.23 28.20
C GLY A 114 19.68 4.51 27.37
N GLU A 115 18.67 5.05 28.07
CA GLU A 115 17.44 5.62 27.53
C GLU A 115 17.74 6.78 26.58
N GLY A 116 18.01 6.45 25.31
CA GLY A 116 17.92 7.37 24.19
C GLY A 116 16.47 7.60 23.83
N ARG A 117 15.76 8.39 24.64
CA ARG A 117 14.39 8.86 24.39
C ARG A 117 14.38 9.70 23.10
N ARG A 118 14.26 9.04 21.95
CA ARG A 118 14.10 9.68 20.65
C ARG A 118 12.75 10.41 20.69
N ARG A 119 12.79 11.68 21.07
CA ARG A 119 11.70 12.65 20.89
C ARG A 119 11.38 12.70 19.39
N GLN A 120 10.51 11.82 18.95
CA GLN A 120 9.73 12.03 17.74
C GLN A 120 9.00 13.34 17.99
N ARG A 121 9.34 14.37 17.21
CA ARG A 121 8.56 15.61 17.17
C ARG A 121 7.17 15.22 16.69
N ARG A 122 6.29 14.86 17.63
CA ARG A 122 4.86 15.05 17.42
C ARG A 122 4.74 16.54 17.12
N HIS A 123 4.38 16.88 15.88
CA HIS A 123 3.79 18.17 15.63
C HIS A 123 2.63 18.27 16.62
N ASP A 124 2.76 19.13 17.63
CA ASP A 124 1.65 19.57 18.46
C ASP A 124 0.73 20.39 17.55
N LEU A 125 -0.01 19.69 16.69
CA LEU A 125 -1.20 20.23 16.08
C LEU A 125 -2.18 20.37 17.24
N GLU A 126 -2.51 21.61 17.59
CA GLU A 126 -3.66 21.93 18.45
C GLU A 126 -4.82 21.00 18.09
N ALA A 127 -5.36 20.30 19.10
CA ALA A 127 -6.42 19.34 18.89
C ALA A 127 -7.52 20.01 18.03
N PRO A 128 -7.82 19.46 16.84
CA PRO A 128 -8.73 20.14 15.92
C PRO A 128 -10.07 20.35 16.63
N THR A 129 -10.66 21.53 16.48
CA THR A 129 -12.02 21.82 16.98
C THR A 129 -12.98 20.71 16.53
N SER A 130 -13.98 20.34 17.33
CA SER A 130 -14.92 19.22 17.05
C SER A 130 -15.44 19.16 15.60
N TYR A 131 -15.73 20.33 15.00
CA TYR A 131 -16.13 20.43 13.58
C TYR A 131 -15.06 19.97 12.59
N ILE A 132 -13.79 20.33 12.80
CA ILE A 132 -12.67 19.94 11.94
C ILE A 132 -12.45 18.43 12.03
N GLN A 133 -12.65 17.82 13.20
CA GLN A 133 -12.57 16.37 13.36
C GLN A 133 -13.63 15.64 12.54
N GLY A 134 -14.88 16.13 12.54
CA GLY A 134 -15.96 15.59 11.72
C GLY A 134 -15.63 15.65 10.22
N LEU A 135 -15.09 16.79 9.77
CA LEU A 135 -14.66 16.95 8.37
C LEU A 135 -13.50 16.01 8.00
N ILE A 136 -12.50 15.86 8.87
CA ILE A 136 -11.39 14.92 8.66
C ILE A 136 -11.91 13.49 8.54
N ASN A 137 -12.80 13.06 9.45
CA ASN A 137 -13.38 11.72 9.41
C ASN A 137 -14.17 11.50 8.11
N ARG A 138 -15.00 12.47 7.71
CA ARG A 138 -15.75 12.42 6.44
C ARG A 138 -14.81 12.26 5.25
N ILE A 139 -13.69 12.97 5.23
CA ILE A 139 -12.69 12.87 4.15
C ILE A 139 -12.02 11.50 4.15
N ILE A 140 -11.54 11.02 5.31
CA ILE A 140 -10.86 9.71 5.45
C ILE A 140 -11.79 8.57 5.03
N ASN A 141 -13.06 8.63 5.42
CA ASN A 141 -14.05 7.59 5.13
C ASN A 141 -14.34 7.43 3.62
N ASN A 142 -14.07 8.47 2.83
CA ASN A 142 -14.33 8.50 1.40
C ASN A 142 -13.08 8.38 0.55
N VAL A 143 -11.90 8.13 1.13
CA VAL A 143 -10.68 7.95 0.33
C VAL A 143 -10.87 6.77 -0.63
N CYS A 144 -10.66 7.04 -1.93
CA CYS A 144 -10.69 6.05 -2.98
C CYS A 144 -9.26 5.59 -3.30
N ILE A 145 -9.04 4.28 -3.37
CA ILE A 145 -7.73 3.69 -3.67
C ILE A 145 -7.85 2.89 -4.97
N VAL A 146 -7.02 3.20 -5.95
CA VAL A 146 -6.94 2.49 -7.23
C VAL A 146 -5.53 1.94 -7.37
N CYS A 147 -5.40 0.63 -7.45
CA CYS A 147 -4.13 -0.05 -7.70
C CYS A 147 -4.18 -0.66 -9.11
N ASN A 148 -3.34 -0.14 -10.01
CA ASN A 148 -3.14 -0.68 -11.33
C ASN A 148 -1.94 -1.63 -11.32
N ASN A 149 -2.04 -2.75 -12.01
CA ASN A 149 -0.98 -3.74 -12.19
C ASN A 149 -0.38 -4.23 -10.85
N VAL A 150 -1.20 -4.94 -10.06
CA VAL A 150 -0.76 -5.58 -8.81
C VAL A 150 -0.13 -6.92 -9.15
N ILE A 151 1.12 -7.10 -8.75
CA ILE A 151 1.93 -8.29 -9.01
C ILE A 151 2.39 -8.86 -7.66
N LEU A 152 1.89 -10.05 -7.32
CA LEU A 152 2.33 -10.78 -6.13
C LEU A 152 3.01 -12.06 -6.59
N LYS A 153 4.24 -12.28 -6.15
CA LYS A 153 5.02 -13.48 -6.46
C LYS A 153 5.37 -14.21 -5.18
N TYR A 154 4.86 -15.41 -5.01
CA TYR A 154 5.32 -16.33 -3.97
C TYR A 154 6.40 -17.23 -4.55
N VAL A 155 7.56 -17.28 -3.89
CA VAL A 155 8.75 -17.96 -4.40
C VAL A 155 9.27 -18.97 -3.39
N GLU A 156 9.28 -20.24 -3.79
CA GLU A 156 9.97 -21.34 -3.10
C GLU A 156 11.07 -21.91 -4.00
N ASP A 157 11.76 -22.95 -3.52
CA ASP A 157 12.91 -23.54 -4.19
C ASP A 157 12.57 -24.13 -5.57
N ASP A 158 11.44 -24.81 -5.70
CA ASP A 158 11.02 -25.53 -6.91
C ASP A 158 9.75 -24.98 -7.57
N ILE A 159 9.09 -23.99 -6.96
CA ILE A 159 7.87 -23.38 -7.50
C ILE A 159 7.88 -21.85 -7.39
N VAL A 160 7.21 -21.22 -8.36
CA VAL A 160 6.83 -19.81 -8.32
C VAL A 160 5.34 -19.71 -8.59
N LEU A 161 4.60 -19.20 -7.61
CA LEU A 161 3.20 -18.82 -7.79
C LEU A 161 3.15 -17.31 -8.02
N SER A 162 2.57 -16.87 -9.13
CA SER A 162 2.34 -15.45 -9.38
C SER A 162 0.85 -15.15 -9.50
N ILE A 163 0.45 -14.04 -8.90
CA ILE A 163 -0.89 -13.46 -8.97
C ILE A 163 -0.73 -12.08 -9.58
N ASN A 164 -1.38 -11.86 -10.71
CA ASN A 164 -1.38 -10.58 -11.40
C ASN A 164 -2.82 -10.06 -11.49
N VAL A 165 -3.03 -8.81 -11.14
CA VAL A 165 -4.32 -8.14 -11.23
C VAL A 165 -4.13 -6.85 -12.00
N LYS A 166 -4.92 -6.66 -13.05
CA LYS A 166 -4.82 -5.43 -13.84
C LYS A 166 -5.28 -4.19 -13.07
N THR A 167 -6.44 -4.26 -12.42
CA THR A 167 -6.93 -3.17 -11.58
C THR A 167 -7.64 -3.71 -10.35
N LEU A 168 -7.27 -3.17 -9.19
CA LEU A 168 -7.93 -3.33 -7.90
C LEU A 168 -8.40 -1.95 -7.44
N GLU A 169 -9.69 -1.76 -7.29
CA GLU A 169 -10.28 -0.50 -6.83
C GLU A 169 -10.99 -0.69 -5.49
N PHE A 170 -10.72 0.19 -4.53
CA PHE A 170 -11.45 0.30 -3.28
C PHE A 170 -12.13 1.66 -3.21
N ARG A 171 -13.44 1.67 -3.03
CA ARG A 171 -14.22 2.90 -2.96
C ARG A 171 -15.42 2.78 -2.03
N SER A 172 -15.87 3.90 -1.49
CA SER A 172 -17.08 3.97 -0.68
C SER A 172 -18.34 3.78 -1.53
N VAL A 173 -19.34 3.13 -0.94
CA VAL A 173 -20.61 2.80 -1.60
C VAL A 173 -21.80 3.05 -0.67
N ASP A 174 -22.96 3.29 -1.28
CA ASP A 174 -24.21 3.57 -0.57
C ASP A 174 -24.93 2.31 -0.04
N GLY A 175 -26.15 2.52 0.45
CA GLY A 175 -27.08 1.48 0.88
C GLY A 175 -27.33 0.38 -0.16
N ASN A 176 -27.14 0.69 -1.43
CA ASN A 176 -27.45 -0.15 -2.59
C ASN A 176 -26.19 -0.71 -3.28
N TRP A 177 -25.01 -0.59 -2.66
CA TRP A 177 -23.72 -0.99 -3.23
C TRP A 177 -23.34 -0.22 -4.49
N THR A 178 -23.87 0.98 -4.67
CA THR A 178 -23.50 1.88 -5.77
C THR A 178 -22.43 2.87 -5.30
N PRO A 179 -21.44 3.21 -6.16
CA PRO A 179 -20.41 4.18 -5.80
C PRO A 179 -21.02 5.53 -5.38
N ALA A 180 -20.71 5.99 -4.18
CA ALA A 180 -21.26 7.22 -3.64
C ALA A 180 -20.32 7.85 -2.60
N PHE A 181 -20.40 9.17 -2.46
CA PHE A 181 -19.77 9.88 -1.36
C PHE A 181 -20.64 9.75 -0.11
N ILE A 182 -20.12 9.14 0.94
CA ILE A 182 -20.84 8.79 2.17
C ILE A 182 -20.62 9.85 3.24
N ASP A 183 -21.72 10.28 3.86
CA ASP A 183 -21.70 11.14 5.03
C ASP A 183 -22.24 10.36 6.22
N LEU A 184 -21.37 10.03 7.19
CA LEU A 184 -21.80 9.33 8.39
C LEU A 184 -22.61 10.29 9.25
N THR A 185 -23.88 9.98 9.45
CA THR A 185 -24.78 10.76 10.30
C THR A 185 -25.04 10.00 11.59
N ALA A 186 -25.58 10.68 12.61
CA ALA A 186 -25.95 10.00 13.86
C ALA A 186 -27.02 8.91 13.67
N GLU A 187 -27.75 8.96 12.56
CA GLU A 187 -28.84 8.03 12.22
C GLU A 187 -28.35 6.83 11.38
N ASP A 188 -27.24 6.99 10.65
CA ASP A 188 -26.59 5.91 9.91
C ASP A 188 -25.06 5.95 10.09
N LEU A 189 -24.58 5.07 10.96
CA LEU A 189 -23.17 4.90 11.30
C LEU A 189 -22.49 3.82 10.45
N THR A 190 -23.15 3.34 9.39
CA THR A 190 -22.64 2.25 8.56
C THR A 190 -21.70 2.77 7.48
N LEU A 191 -20.43 2.40 7.56
CA LEU A 191 -19.48 2.61 6.45
C LEU A 191 -19.42 1.35 5.58
N ARG A 192 -19.58 1.52 4.26
CA ARG A 192 -19.47 0.43 3.29
C ARG A 192 -18.44 0.79 2.23
N ASN A 193 -17.52 -0.14 1.98
CA ASN A 193 -16.54 -0.04 0.92
C ASN A 193 -16.66 -1.25 0.01
N LEU A 194 -16.60 -1.02 -1.30
CA LEU A 194 -16.58 -2.05 -2.33
C LEU A 194 -15.15 -2.19 -2.87
N ALA A 195 -14.63 -3.41 -2.84
CA ALA A 195 -13.39 -3.79 -3.48
C ALA A 195 -13.69 -4.48 -4.82
N THR A 196 -13.26 -3.91 -5.93
CA THR A 196 -13.47 -4.47 -7.28
C THR A 196 -12.14 -4.91 -7.86
N LEU A 197 -12.08 -6.17 -8.29
CA LEU A 197 -10.91 -6.79 -8.89
C LEU A 197 -11.19 -7.08 -10.36
N THR A 198 -10.30 -6.69 -11.27
CA THR A 198 -10.44 -6.94 -12.71
C THR A 198 -9.19 -7.61 -13.27
N ASP A 199 -9.42 -8.54 -14.19
CA ASP A 199 -8.38 -9.34 -14.87
C ASP A 199 -7.38 -9.98 -13.89
N LEU A 200 -7.90 -10.81 -12.99
CA LEU A 200 -7.08 -11.64 -12.09
C LEU A 200 -6.52 -12.83 -12.86
N THR A 201 -5.19 -12.94 -12.89
CA THR A 201 -4.45 -14.08 -13.46
C THR A 201 -3.62 -14.74 -12.37
N VAL A 202 -3.66 -16.08 -12.32
CA VAL A 202 -2.84 -16.88 -11.41
C VAL A 202 -2.02 -17.86 -12.22
N CYS A 203 -0.71 -17.87 -12.04
CA CYS A 203 0.21 -18.78 -12.71
C CYS A 203 1.04 -19.54 -11.67
N LEU A 204 1.15 -20.86 -11.83
CA LEU A 204 2.02 -21.71 -11.02
C LEU A 204 3.06 -22.34 -11.94
N ASP A 205 4.30 -21.91 -11.75
CA ASP A 205 5.43 -22.30 -12.58
C ASP A 205 6.40 -23.17 -11.78
N LYS A 206 6.92 -24.23 -12.42
CA LYS A 206 8.00 -25.04 -11.85
C LYS A 206 9.35 -24.34 -12.09
N ARG A 207 10.10 -24.16 -11.01
CA ARG A 207 11.45 -23.61 -11.01
C ARG A 207 12.44 -24.77 -10.98
N ASN A 208 13.38 -24.80 -11.93
CA ASN A 208 14.47 -25.76 -11.87
C ASN A 208 15.63 -25.25 -10.98
N ALA A 209 16.59 -26.12 -10.65
CA ALA A 209 17.73 -25.80 -9.77
C ALA A 209 18.60 -24.62 -10.26
N SER A 210 18.46 -24.18 -11.52
CA SER A 210 19.13 -22.98 -12.08
C SER A 210 18.34 -21.69 -11.90
N GLY A 211 17.15 -21.78 -11.33
CA GLY A 211 16.22 -20.68 -11.10
C GLY A 211 15.44 -20.19 -12.32
N LYS A 212 15.43 -20.97 -13.40
CA LYS A 212 14.63 -20.69 -14.60
C LYS A 212 13.28 -21.41 -14.54
N ILE A 213 12.25 -20.76 -15.08
CA ILE A 213 10.93 -21.35 -15.31
C ILE A 213 11.07 -22.29 -16.52
N GLU A 214 10.75 -23.57 -16.33
CA GLU A 214 10.77 -24.53 -17.43
C GLU A 214 9.50 -24.37 -18.29
N PRO A 215 9.62 -24.24 -19.62
CA PRO A 215 8.46 -24.29 -20.48
C PRO A 215 7.81 -25.67 -20.39
N LEU A 216 6.47 -25.70 -20.29
CA LEU A 216 5.71 -26.95 -20.26
C LEU A 216 6.03 -27.80 -21.51
N PRO A 217 6.23 -29.12 -21.37
CA PRO A 217 6.50 -29.99 -22.50
C PRO A 217 5.31 -29.96 -23.49
N GLY A 218 5.56 -29.48 -24.70
CA GLY A 218 4.56 -29.34 -25.76
C GLY A 218 4.10 -27.90 -26.03
N TYR A 219 4.53 -26.91 -25.23
CA TYR A 219 4.25 -25.50 -25.50
C TYR A 219 5.51 -24.79 -26.04
N PRO A 220 5.44 -24.11 -27.20
CA PRO A 220 6.56 -23.30 -27.68
C PRO A 220 6.81 -22.12 -26.73
N PRO A 221 8.06 -21.71 -26.53
CA PRO A 221 8.38 -20.53 -25.71
C PRO A 221 7.68 -19.29 -26.27
N ALA A 222 7.18 -18.42 -25.38
CA ALA A 222 6.55 -17.16 -25.75
C ALA A 222 7.50 -16.38 -26.67
N ARG A 223 7.05 -16.11 -27.92
CA ARG A 223 7.85 -15.37 -28.89
C ARG A 223 8.09 -13.97 -28.33
N HIS A 224 9.35 -13.63 -28.08
CA HIS A 224 9.75 -12.24 -27.96
C HIS A 224 9.37 -11.54 -29.26
N HIS A 225 8.35 -10.68 -29.22
CA HIS A 225 8.08 -9.78 -30.32
C HIS A 225 9.31 -8.88 -30.49
N PRO A 226 9.91 -8.80 -31.68
CA PRO A 226 10.96 -7.84 -31.92
C PRO A 226 10.40 -6.42 -31.71
N PRO A 227 11.21 -5.48 -31.21
CA PRO A 227 10.78 -4.09 -31.11
C PRO A 227 10.36 -3.57 -32.49
N PRO A 228 9.34 -2.71 -32.57
CA PRO A 228 8.92 -2.15 -33.85
C PRO A 228 10.08 -1.37 -34.49
N PRO A 229 10.21 -1.40 -35.83
CA PRO A 229 11.26 -0.67 -36.52
C PRO A 229 11.10 0.83 -36.23
N THR A 230 12.17 1.44 -35.73
CA THR A 230 12.32 2.89 -35.66
C THR A 230 12.39 3.43 -37.09
N TYR A 231 11.37 4.19 -37.48
CA TYR A 231 11.42 5.13 -38.61
C TYR A 231 11.67 6.53 -38.08
#